data_AF-Q47QR2-F1
#
_entry.id   AF-Q47QR2-F1
#
_cell.length_a   1.000
_cell.length_b   1.000
_cell.length_c   1.000
_cell.angle_alpha   90.00
_cell.angle_beta   90.00
_cell.angle_gamma   90.00
#
_symmetry.space_group_name_H-M   'P 1'
#
loop_
_entity.id
_entity.type
_entity.pdbx_description
1 polymer ?
#
loop_
_entity_poly.entity_id
_entity_poly.type
_entity_poly.pdbx_seq_one_letter_code
_entity_poly.pdbx_strand_id
1 'polypeptide(L)'
;MSTGTEENALSGGADSIRDEAPPAEPAATSRWAAVQPWLSLIVRVALAGILGYAGYTKVIVPALSVESVAAYELFGETLNQLIGYTLPLFELALALLLLAGLATRVTGIISALLMAVFIAGIASAWARGLTIDCGCFGTGGVVDADETTYALDIARDLGFMALGLFLAIWPRSRYSLDGALGLYSSSDEER
;
A
#
# COMPACT_ATOMS: atom_id res chain seq x y z
N MET A 1 9.49 -70.36 62.69
CA MET A 1 10.62 -70.14 63.63
C MET A 1 11.84 -69.80 62.78
N SER A 2 12.66 -68.82 63.19
CA SER A 2 13.67 -68.02 62.44
C SER A 2 13.09 -66.81 61.67
N THR A 3 13.03 -65.61 62.28
CA THR A 3 13.99 -64.44 62.26
C THR A 3 13.98 -63.71 60.91
N GLY A 4 13.71 -62.40 60.72
CA GLY A 4 13.80 -61.19 61.54
C GLY A 4 14.77 -60.18 60.88
N THR A 5 14.38 -58.89 60.75
CA THR A 5 15.21 -57.66 60.54
C THR A 5 15.59 -57.33 59.07
N GLU A 6 15.00 -56.27 58.43
CA GLU A 6 15.46 -54.84 58.39
C GLU A 6 16.79 -54.69 57.60
N GLU A 7 17.14 -53.67 56.80
CA GLU A 7 16.68 -52.31 56.57
C GLU A 7 17.38 -51.76 55.29
N ASN A 8 16.90 -50.58 54.87
CA ASN A 8 17.26 -49.71 53.76
C ASN A 8 18.73 -49.27 53.63
N ALA A 9 19.25 -49.21 52.39
CA ALA A 9 20.30 -48.26 51.94
C ALA A 9 20.23 -48.13 50.40
N LEU A 10 19.57 -47.10 49.88
CA LEU A 10 20.13 -45.80 49.46
C LEU A 10 21.08 -45.84 48.24
N SER A 11 20.57 -45.23 47.17
CA SER A 11 21.19 -44.13 46.43
C SER A 11 22.26 -44.42 45.36
N GLY A 12 21.92 -44.04 44.12
CA GLY A 12 22.79 -43.89 42.95
C GLY A 12 22.00 -44.27 41.70
N GLY A 13 21.33 -43.36 40.99
CA GLY A 13 21.87 -42.10 40.47
C GLY A 13 22.42 -42.37 39.07
N ALA A 14 21.58 -42.20 38.05
CA ALA A 14 21.92 -41.91 36.65
C ALA A 14 20.60 -41.93 35.87
N ASP A 15 19.78 -40.93 36.09
CA ASP A 15 19.64 -39.81 35.16
C ASP A 15 18.95 -40.23 33.87
N SER A 16 17.74 -39.70 33.75
CA SER A 16 17.01 -39.49 32.52
C SER A 16 17.96 -39.28 31.34
N ILE A 17 18.07 -40.27 30.46
CA ILE A 17 18.30 -39.97 29.06
C ILE A 17 16.99 -39.32 28.62
N ARG A 18 16.93 -38.00 28.83
CA ARG A 18 15.95 -37.13 28.20
C ARG A 18 16.05 -37.44 26.72
N ASP A 19 14.90 -37.70 26.12
CA ASP A 19 14.65 -37.40 24.72
C ASP A 19 15.02 -35.93 24.51
N GLU A 20 16.31 -35.68 24.29
CA GLU A 20 16.77 -34.38 23.82
C GLU A 20 16.31 -34.32 22.37
N ALA A 21 15.10 -33.77 22.18
CA ALA A 21 14.61 -33.41 20.88
C ALA A 21 15.74 -32.69 20.13
N PRO A 22 16.03 -33.06 18.87
CA PRO A 22 17.15 -32.46 18.16
C PRO A 22 17.02 -30.94 18.18
N PRO A 23 18.14 -30.19 18.35
CA PRO A 23 18.09 -28.74 18.39
C PRO A 23 17.37 -28.27 17.14
N ALA A 24 16.30 -27.49 17.34
CA ALA A 24 15.53 -26.91 16.25
C ALA A 24 16.51 -26.21 15.30
N GLU A 25 16.71 -26.78 14.11
CA GLU A 25 17.45 -26.12 13.05
C GLU A 25 16.86 -24.72 12.89
N PRO A 26 17.67 -23.65 12.81
CA PRO A 26 17.14 -22.32 12.58
C PRO A 26 16.38 -22.38 11.26
N ALA A 27 15.04 -22.42 11.35
CA ALA A 27 14.16 -22.52 10.21
C ALA A 27 14.60 -21.46 9.22
N ALA A 28 15.09 -21.88 8.06
CA ALA A 28 15.57 -20.99 7.03
C ALA A 28 14.40 -20.09 6.65
N THR A 29 14.33 -18.90 7.25
CA THR A 29 13.30 -17.91 6.92
C THR A 29 13.47 -17.68 5.43
N SER A 30 12.43 -17.99 4.65
CA SER A 30 12.43 -17.81 3.20
C SER A 30 13.02 -16.43 2.89
N ARG A 31 13.98 -16.35 1.95
CA ARG A 31 14.60 -15.07 1.54
C ARG A 31 13.54 -14.00 1.24
N TRP A 32 12.36 -14.43 0.80
CA TRP A 32 11.17 -13.61 0.62
C TRP A 32 10.67 -12.94 1.90
N ALA A 33 10.52 -13.66 3.01
CA ALA A 33 10.05 -13.12 4.28
C ALA A 33 10.98 -12.03 4.84
N ALA A 34 12.28 -12.11 4.54
CA ALA A 34 13.24 -11.08 4.90
C ALA A 34 13.18 -9.83 3.99
N VAL A 35 12.96 -10.02 2.68
CA VAL A 35 12.99 -8.94 1.67
C VAL A 35 11.64 -8.22 1.54
N GLN A 36 10.53 -8.94 1.67
CA GLN A 36 9.17 -8.42 1.46
C GLN A 36 8.89 -7.15 2.29
N PRO A 37 9.22 -7.06 3.59
CA PRO A 37 8.94 -5.85 4.38
C PRO A 37 9.72 -4.61 3.93
N TRP A 38 10.91 -4.80 3.37
CA TRP A 38 11.71 -3.72 2.78
C TRP A 38 11.15 -3.29 1.44
N LEU A 39 10.71 -4.24 0.63
CA LEU A 39 10.05 -3.96 -0.64
C LEU A 39 8.74 -3.17 -0.41
N SER A 40 7.91 -3.59 0.55
CA SER A 40 6.70 -2.84 0.92
C SER A 40 7.01 -1.45 1.46
N LEU A 41 8.12 -1.25 2.18
CA LEU A 41 8.56 0.09 2.57
C LEU A 41 8.88 0.97 1.35
N ILE A 42 9.68 0.46 0.40
CA ILE A 42 10.04 1.19 -0.81
C ILE A 42 8.80 1.55 -1.61
N VAL A 43 7.91 0.57 -1.84
CA VAL A 43 6.65 0.79 -2.57
C VAL A 43 5.79 1.84 -1.88
N ARG A 44 5.68 1.78 -0.55
CA ARG A 44 4.91 2.72 0.26
C ARG A 44 5.46 4.15 0.16
N VAL A 45 6.77 4.33 0.30
CA VAL A 45 7.42 5.64 0.19
C VAL A 45 7.31 6.19 -1.23
N ALA A 46 7.49 5.34 -2.25
CA ALA A 46 7.32 5.75 -3.65
C ALA A 46 5.89 6.24 -3.92
N LEU A 47 4.87 5.44 -3.54
CA LEU A 47 3.47 5.80 -3.76
C LEU A 47 3.07 7.04 -2.95
N ALA A 48 3.56 7.19 -1.72
CA ALA A 48 3.39 8.40 -0.92
C ALA A 48 4.01 9.63 -1.58
N GLY A 49 5.23 9.51 -2.13
CA GLY A 49 5.89 10.59 -2.86
C GLY A 49 5.13 11.01 -4.12
N ILE A 50 4.64 10.04 -4.89
CA ILE A 50 3.86 10.28 -6.12
C ILE A 50 2.55 10.98 -5.81
N LEU A 51 1.73 10.42 -4.91
CA LEU A 51 0.43 11.02 -4.53
C LEU A 51 0.63 12.36 -3.83
N GLY A 52 1.67 12.47 -3.00
CA GLY A 52 2.01 13.71 -2.30
C GLY A 52 2.39 14.82 -3.27
N TYR A 53 3.24 14.51 -4.26
CA TYR A 53 3.61 15.45 -5.31
C TYR A 53 2.40 15.84 -6.16
N ALA A 54 1.61 14.86 -6.61
CA ALA A 54 0.42 15.09 -7.42
C ALA A 54 -0.64 15.95 -6.71
N GLY A 55 -0.86 15.73 -5.40
CA GLY A 55 -1.77 16.54 -4.60
C GLY A 55 -1.20 17.93 -4.32
N TYR A 56 0.10 18.03 -4.03
CA TYR A 56 0.76 19.30 -3.77
C TYR A 56 0.68 20.26 -4.96
N THR A 57 0.99 19.78 -6.17
CA THR A 57 0.93 20.64 -7.36
C THR A 57 -0.48 21.13 -7.64
N LYS A 58 -1.51 20.31 -7.39
CA LYS A 58 -2.92 20.70 -7.51
C LYS A 58 -3.39 21.67 -6.43
N VAL A 59 -2.85 21.59 -5.21
CA VAL A 59 -3.18 22.54 -4.13
C VAL A 59 -2.55 23.92 -4.32
N ILE A 60 -1.40 24.01 -4.98
CA ILE A 60 -0.76 25.32 -5.26
C ILE A 60 -1.62 26.18 -6.18
N VAL A 61 -2.23 25.57 -7.20
CA VAL A 61 -3.13 26.26 -8.13
C VAL A 61 -4.45 25.50 -8.22
N PRO A 62 -5.34 25.64 -7.24
CA PRO A 62 -6.59 24.87 -7.17
C PRO A 62 -7.50 25.05 -8.38
N ALA A 63 -7.43 26.20 -9.05
CA ALA A 63 -8.18 26.50 -10.26
C ALA A 63 -7.86 25.50 -11.39
N LEU A 64 -6.59 25.14 -11.58
CA LEU A 64 -6.17 24.17 -12.61
C LEU A 64 -6.71 22.77 -12.32
N SER A 65 -6.84 22.39 -11.05
CA SER A 65 -7.45 21.12 -10.65
C SER A 65 -8.95 21.07 -11.03
N VAL A 66 -9.69 22.15 -10.78
CA VAL A 66 -11.11 22.25 -11.17
C VAL A 66 -11.25 22.25 -12.70
N GLU A 67 -10.39 22.99 -13.41
CA GLU A 67 -10.38 23.02 -14.87
C GLU A 67 -10.07 21.64 -15.47
N SER A 68 -9.07 20.94 -14.90
CA SER A 68 -8.73 19.57 -15.30
C SER A 68 -9.93 18.65 -15.17
N VAL A 69 -10.70 18.71 -14.07
CA VAL A 69 -11.91 17.90 -13.88
C VAL A 69 -13.01 18.31 -14.85
N ALA A 70 -13.21 19.61 -15.08
CA ALA A 70 -14.21 20.12 -16.00
C ALA A 70 -13.93 19.69 -17.46
N ALA A 71 -12.65 19.58 -17.85
CA ALA A 71 -12.23 19.16 -19.18
C ALA A 71 -12.67 17.72 -19.53
N TYR A 72 -12.96 16.87 -18.54
CA TYR A 72 -13.52 15.54 -18.79
C TYR A 72 -15.00 15.57 -19.22
N GLU A 73 -15.71 16.70 -19.05
CA GLU A 73 -17.12 16.85 -19.42
C GLU A 73 -18.03 15.74 -18.86
N LEU A 74 -17.72 15.24 -17.65
CA LEU A 74 -18.46 14.15 -17.01
C LEU A 74 -19.56 14.65 -16.06
N PHE A 75 -19.36 15.81 -15.44
CA PHE A 75 -20.25 16.34 -14.41
C PHE A 75 -20.57 17.83 -14.65
N GLY A 76 -21.59 18.32 -13.95
CA GLY A 76 -21.91 19.75 -13.92
C GLY A 76 -20.92 20.56 -13.08
N GLU A 77 -20.98 21.89 -13.22
CA GLU A 77 -20.03 22.84 -12.63
C GLU A 77 -19.81 22.65 -11.11
N THR A 78 -20.89 22.49 -10.33
CA THR A 78 -20.79 22.30 -8.88
C THR A 78 -20.02 21.04 -8.50
N LEU A 79 -20.22 19.93 -9.23
CA LEU A 79 -19.50 18.68 -8.98
C LEU A 79 -18.05 18.78 -9.44
N ASN A 80 -17.78 19.47 -10.55
CA ASN A 80 -16.40 19.70 -11.01
C ASN A 80 -15.61 20.49 -9.98
N GLN A 81 -16.19 21.54 -9.40
CA GLN A 81 -15.58 22.31 -8.31
C GLN A 81 -15.35 21.44 -7.07
N LEU A 82 -16.36 20.70 -6.64
CA LEU A 82 -16.25 19.83 -5.46
C LEU A 82 -15.13 18.81 -5.63
N ILE A 83 -15.10 18.08 -6.74
CA ILE A 83 -14.07 17.08 -7.03
C ILE A 83 -12.70 17.76 -7.17
N GLY A 84 -12.61 18.83 -7.96
CA GLY A 84 -11.35 19.54 -8.21
C GLY A 84 -10.69 20.09 -6.94
N TYR A 85 -11.47 20.50 -5.94
CA TYR A 85 -10.94 20.95 -4.64
C TYR A 85 -10.69 19.83 -3.63
N THR A 86 -11.50 18.77 -3.62
CA THR A 86 -11.41 17.70 -2.60
C THR A 86 -10.43 16.60 -2.98
N LEU A 87 -10.29 16.29 -4.28
CA LEU A 87 -9.40 15.27 -4.79
C LEU A 87 -7.92 15.52 -4.39
N PRO A 88 -7.36 16.73 -4.51
CA PRO A 88 -5.98 17.00 -4.09
C PRO A 88 -5.76 16.78 -2.58
N LEU A 89 -6.76 17.12 -1.77
CA LEU A 89 -6.70 16.91 -0.32
C LEU A 89 -6.71 15.41 0.00
N PHE A 90 -7.47 14.63 -0.75
CA PHE A 90 -7.50 13.18 -0.62
C PHE A 90 -6.17 12.53 -1.02
N GLU A 91 -5.57 12.98 -2.13
CA GLU A 91 -4.23 12.56 -2.57
C GLU A 91 -3.17 12.83 -1.47
N LEU A 92 -3.17 14.03 -0.88
CA LEU A 92 -2.26 14.39 0.21
C LEU A 92 -2.52 13.58 1.49
N ALA A 93 -3.78 13.36 1.85
CA ALA A 93 -4.14 12.55 3.02
C ALA A 93 -3.65 11.10 2.87
N LEU A 94 -3.86 10.49 1.69
CA LEU A 94 -3.33 9.16 1.39
C LEU A 94 -1.82 9.12 1.41
N ALA A 95 -1.15 10.13 0.84
CA ALA A 95 0.30 10.25 0.87
C ALA A 95 0.85 10.26 2.30
N LEU A 96 0.24 11.03 3.20
CA LEU A 96 0.63 11.09 4.61
C LEU A 96 0.38 9.77 5.35
N LEU A 97 -0.78 9.14 5.14
CA LEU A 97 -1.09 7.85 5.76
C LEU A 97 -0.15 6.74 5.29
N LEU A 98 0.15 6.69 3.98
CA LEU A 98 1.14 5.78 3.43
C LEU A 98 2.52 6.09 4.00
N LEU A 99 2.95 7.35 4.04
CA LEU A 99 4.27 7.70 4.57
C LEU A 99 4.43 7.26 6.04
N ALA A 100 3.40 7.49 6.85
CA ALA A 100 3.33 7.03 8.24
C ALA A 100 3.23 5.50 8.37
N GLY A 101 2.76 4.80 7.33
CA GLY A 101 2.47 3.37 7.37
C GLY A 101 1.31 3.04 8.28
N LEU A 102 0.26 3.85 8.20
CA LEU A 102 -0.98 3.65 8.95
C LEU A 102 -2.06 3.10 8.02
N ALA A 103 -2.73 2.04 8.47
CA ALA A 103 -3.67 1.23 7.72
C ALA A 103 -3.15 0.89 6.30
N THR A 104 -1.92 0.39 6.19
CA THR A 104 -1.16 0.18 4.94
C THR A 104 -1.94 -0.64 3.91
N ARG A 105 -2.64 -1.69 4.36
CA ARG A 105 -3.52 -2.48 3.48
C ARG A 105 -4.65 -1.62 2.91
N VAL A 106 -5.36 -0.90 3.78
CA VAL A 106 -6.54 -0.09 3.40
C VAL A 106 -6.12 1.07 2.50
N THR A 107 -5.06 1.78 2.87
CA THR A 107 -4.52 2.89 2.07
C THR A 107 -4.00 2.40 0.72
N GLY A 108 -3.36 1.23 0.65
CA GLY A 108 -3.00 0.58 -0.62
C GLY A 108 -4.21 0.29 -1.53
N ILE A 109 -5.29 -0.26 -0.96
CA ILE A 109 -6.55 -0.51 -1.69
C ILE A 109 -7.16 0.79 -2.18
N ILE A 110 -7.29 1.80 -1.31
CA ILE A 110 -7.88 3.08 -1.68
C ILE A 110 -7.06 3.77 -2.78
N SER A 111 -5.73 3.76 -2.67
CA SER A 111 -4.86 4.30 -3.72
C SER A 111 -5.02 3.56 -5.05
N ALA A 112 -5.14 2.23 -5.03
CA ALA A 112 -5.40 1.45 -6.24
C ALA A 112 -6.77 1.78 -6.86
N LEU A 113 -7.81 1.92 -6.05
CA LEU A 113 -9.14 2.33 -6.51
C LEU A 113 -9.13 3.74 -7.08
N LEU A 114 -8.39 4.66 -6.46
CA LEU A 114 -8.22 6.02 -6.96
C LEU A 114 -7.57 6.01 -8.36
N MET A 115 -6.52 5.22 -8.56
CA MET A 115 -5.89 5.05 -9.88
C MET A 115 -6.86 4.43 -10.89
N ALA A 116 -7.69 3.46 -10.48
CA ALA A 116 -8.72 2.88 -11.35
C ALA A 116 -9.72 3.93 -11.84
N VAL A 117 -10.13 4.85 -10.97
CA VAL A 117 -11.04 5.95 -11.32
C VAL A 117 -10.39 6.91 -12.31
N PHE A 118 -9.11 7.27 -12.12
CA PHE A 118 -8.37 8.09 -13.09
C PHE A 118 -8.27 7.40 -14.46
N ILE A 119 -7.85 6.12 -14.50
CA ILE A 119 -7.79 5.34 -15.73
C ILE A 119 -9.14 5.32 -16.45
N ALA A 120 -10.23 5.11 -15.71
CA ALA A 120 -11.58 5.12 -16.29
C ALA A 120 -11.96 6.50 -16.86
N GLY A 121 -11.59 7.58 -16.18
CA GLY A 121 -11.75 8.95 -16.68
C GLY A 121 -10.98 9.19 -17.97
N ILE A 122 -9.70 8.84 -18.01
CA ILE A 122 -8.81 9.02 -19.18
C ILE A 122 -9.31 8.18 -20.35
N ALA A 123 -9.63 6.90 -20.12
CA ALA A 123 -10.18 6.02 -21.14
C ALA A 123 -11.52 6.55 -21.69
N SER A 124 -12.37 7.12 -20.84
CA SER A 124 -13.62 7.77 -21.25
C SER A 124 -13.37 9.01 -22.12
N ALA A 125 -12.44 9.88 -21.73
CA ALA A 125 -12.06 11.05 -22.53
C ALA A 125 -11.51 10.64 -23.91
N TRP A 126 -10.64 9.63 -23.93
CA TRP A 126 -10.06 9.10 -25.17
C TRP A 126 -11.12 8.48 -26.08
N ALA A 127 -12.05 7.69 -25.54
CA ALA A 127 -13.14 7.08 -26.30
C ALA A 127 -14.12 8.12 -26.89
N ARG A 128 -14.27 9.27 -26.24
CA ARG A 128 -15.10 10.40 -26.70
C ARG A 128 -14.35 11.36 -27.63
N GLY A 129 -13.06 11.15 -27.86
CA GLY A 129 -12.23 12.01 -28.72
C GLY A 129 -12.01 13.41 -28.14
N LEU A 130 -12.07 13.58 -26.82
CA LEU A 130 -11.67 14.82 -26.17
C LEU A 130 -10.17 15.04 -26.36
N THR A 131 -9.71 16.28 -26.38
CA THR A 131 -8.29 16.65 -26.45
C THR A 131 -7.89 17.36 -25.18
N ILE A 132 -7.48 16.58 -24.17
CA ILE A 132 -7.21 17.07 -22.82
C ILE A 132 -5.84 16.57 -22.32
N ASP A 133 -5.17 17.39 -21.52
CA ASP A 133 -4.16 16.92 -20.58
C ASP A 133 -4.90 16.37 -19.35
N CYS A 134 -4.65 15.10 -19.04
CA CYS A 134 -5.30 14.35 -17.97
C CYS A 134 -5.13 15.00 -16.58
N GLY A 135 -4.17 15.91 -16.41
CA GLY A 135 -4.05 16.76 -15.23
C GLY A 135 -3.55 16.07 -13.97
N CYS A 136 -3.05 14.84 -14.09
CA CYS A 136 -2.59 14.02 -12.97
C CYS A 136 -1.54 14.72 -12.09
N PHE A 137 -0.77 15.68 -12.65
CA PHE A 137 0.21 16.49 -11.92
C PHE A 137 -0.09 18.01 -11.90
N GLY A 138 -1.33 18.41 -12.15
CA GLY A 138 -1.78 19.81 -11.98
C GLY A 138 -1.62 20.71 -13.21
N THR A 139 -1.37 20.14 -14.39
CA THR A 139 -1.23 20.85 -15.68
C THR A 139 -2.45 20.72 -16.59
N GLY A 140 -3.50 20.04 -16.16
CA GLY A 140 -4.59 19.58 -17.03
C GLY A 140 -5.48 20.70 -17.57
N GLY A 141 -6.26 20.35 -18.59
CA GLY A 141 -7.08 21.28 -19.36
C GLY A 141 -7.21 20.84 -20.82
N VAL A 142 -7.83 21.67 -21.66
CA VAL A 142 -7.93 21.39 -23.10
C VAL A 142 -6.58 21.68 -23.76
N VAL A 143 -6.11 20.74 -24.58
CA VAL A 143 -4.83 20.83 -25.32
C VAL A 143 -5.05 20.49 -26.79
N ASP A 144 -4.03 20.75 -27.61
CA ASP A 144 -4.04 20.34 -29.01
C ASP A 144 -3.95 18.81 -29.14
N ALA A 145 -4.46 18.27 -30.25
CA ALA A 145 -4.61 16.82 -30.42
C ALA A 145 -3.27 16.06 -30.40
N ASP A 146 -2.20 16.69 -30.88
CA ASP A 146 -0.84 16.16 -30.91
C ASP A 146 -0.14 16.19 -29.54
N GLU A 147 -0.67 16.92 -28.57
CA GLU A 147 -0.15 16.99 -27.21
C GLU A 147 -0.80 15.95 -26.27
N THR A 148 -1.82 15.22 -26.73
CA THR A 148 -2.50 14.20 -25.94
C THR A 148 -1.62 12.96 -25.72
N THR A 149 -1.49 12.50 -24.47
CA THR A 149 -0.62 11.35 -24.09
C THR A 149 -1.36 10.24 -23.34
N TYR A 150 -2.63 10.01 -23.67
CA TYR A 150 -3.53 9.07 -22.98
C TYR A 150 -2.94 7.67 -22.71
N ALA A 151 -2.25 7.08 -23.70
CA ALA A 151 -1.67 5.75 -23.54
C ALA A 151 -0.57 5.72 -22.46
N LEU A 152 0.26 6.78 -22.40
CA LEU A 152 1.31 6.91 -21.38
C LEU A 152 0.71 7.20 -20.01
N ASP A 153 -0.31 8.06 -19.94
CA ASP A 153 -1.01 8.35 -18.68
C ASP A 153 -1.68 7.09 -18.10
N ILE A 154 -2.39 6.31 -18.93
CA ILE A 154 -2.99 5.04 -18.51
C ILE A 154 -1.90 4.04 -18.06
N ALA A 155 -0.80 3.92 -18.80
CA ALA A 155 0.28 3.01 -18.44
C ALA A 155 0.94 3.39 -17.10
N ARG A 156 1.15 4.69 -16.86
CA ARG A 156 1.63 5.23 -15.59
C ARG A 156 0.68 4.89 -14.45
N ASP A 157 -0.61 5.19 -14.62
CA ASP A 157 -1.62 4.98 -13.58
C ASP A 157 -1.83 3.49 -13.29
N LEU A 158 -1.71 2.60 -14.29
CA LEU A 158 -1.66 1.15 -14.09
C LEU A 158 -0.45 0.73 -13.25
N GLY A 159 0.71 1.34 -13.48
CA GLY A 159 1.90 1.14 -12.65
C GLY A 159 1.63 1.52 -11.19
N PHE A 160 1.05 2.69 -10.95
CA PHE A 160 0.71 3.15 -9.60
C PHE A 160 -0.38 2.28 -8.95
N MET A 161 -1.36 1.82 -9.72
CA MET A 161 -2.38 0.88 -9.27
C MET A 161 -1.76 -0.44 -8.82
N ALA A 162 -0.81 -0.98 -9.59
CA ALA A 162 -0.09 -2.20 -9.23
C ALA A 162 0.69 -2.04 -7.92
N LEU A 163 1.31 -0.88 -7.67
CA LEU A 163 1.96 -0.58 -6.39
C LEU A 163 0.96 -0.57 -5.23
N GLY A 164 -0.21 0.04 -5.40
CA GLY A 164 -1.29 0.02 -4.40
C GLY A 164 -1.79 -1.39 -4.10
N LEU A 165 -2.03 -2.20 -5.14
CA LEU A 165 -2.42 -3.60 -5.00
C LEU A 165 -1.34 -4.45 -4.33
N PHE A 166 -0.06 -4.20 -4.63
CA PHE A 166 1.05 -4.85 -3.95
C PHE A 166 1.01 -4.60 -2.44
N LEU A 167 0.77 -3.35 -2.00
CA LEU A 167 0.63 -3.04 -0.57
C LEU A 167 -0.63 -3.65 0.05
N ALA A 168 -1.71 -3.77 -0.71
CA ALA A 168 -2.93 -4.43 -0.25
C ALA A 168 -2.70 -5.93 0.05
N ILE A 169 -1.93 -6.61 -0.80
CA ILE A 169 -1.63 -8.05 -0.69
C ILE A 169 -0.52 -8.30 0.34
N TRP A 170 0.51 -7.45 0.37
CA TRP A 170 1.67 -7.56 1.26
C TRP A 170 1.85 -6.30 2.12
N PRO A 171 0.97 -6.08 3.13
CA PRO A 171 0.95 -4.85 3.92
C PRO A 171 2.09 -4.75 4.94
N ARG A 172 2.73 -5.87 5.30
CA ARG A 172 3.87 -5.88 6.23
C ARG A 172 4.97 -4.96 5.71
N SER A 173 5.23 -3.88 6.41
CA SER A 173 6.23 -2.88 6.02
C SER A 173 7.08 -2.47 7.20
N ARG A 174 8.38 -2.30 6.98
CA ARG A 174 9.27 -1.73 8.01
C ARG A 174 8.86 -0.28 8.32
N TYR A 175 9.06 0.16 9.56
CA TYR A 175 8.69 1.50 10.01
C TYR A 175 7.22 1.87 9.71
N SER A 176 6.30 0.92 9.92
CA SER A 176 4.86 1.16 9.85
C SER A 176 4.30 1.36 11.26
N LEU A 177 3.39 2.32 11.41
CA LEU A 177 2.58 2.45 12.62
C LEU A 177 1.64 1.25 12.79
N ASP A 178 1.28 0.55 11.71
CA ASP A 178 0.48 -0.69 11.77
C ASP A 178 1.07 -1.73 12.71
N GLY A 179 2.40 -1.90 12.72
CA GLY A 179 3.07 -2.83 13.62
C GLY A 179 3.05 -2.37 15.07
N ALA A 180 3.15 -1.07 15.32
CA ALA A 180 3.09 -0.50 16.67
C ALA A 180 1.68 -0.53 17.26
N LEU A 181 0.65 -0.43 16.40
CA LEU A 181 -0.76 -0.39 16.76
C LEU A 181 -1.46 -1.76 16.68
N GLY A 182 -0.76 -2.80 16.21
CA GLY A 182 -1.32 -4.15 16.08
C GLY A 182 -2.42 -4.25 15.01
N LEU A 183 -2.33 -3.47 13.92
CA LEU A 183 -3.35 -3.42 12.86
C LEU A 183 -3.21 -4.53 11.80
N TYR A 184 -2.22 -5.41 11.95
CA TYR A 184 -2.07 -6.59 11.10
C TYR A 184 -3.12 -7.66 11.46
N SER A 185 -3.70 -8.30 10.45
CA SER A 185 -4.55 -9.48 10.69
C SER A 185 -3.68 -10.73 10.92
N SER A 186 -4.24 -11.77 11.53
CA SER A 186 -3.54 -13.06 11.70
C SER A 186 -2.98 -13.61 10.38
N SER A 187 -3.73 -13.44 9.29
CA SER A 187 -3.29 -13.83 7.94
C SER A 187 -2.11 -13.03 7.38
N ASP A 188 -1.85 -11.84 7.94
CA ASP A 188 -0.69 -11.00 7.61
C ASP A 188 0.51 -11.34 8.52
N GLU A 189 0.31 -12.07 9.60
CA GLU A 189 1.39 -12.55 10.48
C GLU A 189 1.98 -13.87 9.98
N GLU A 190 1.14 -14.71 9.37
CA GLU A 190 1.51 -16.01 8.81
C GLU A 190 2.19 -15.93 7.43
N ARG A 191 2.08 -14.79 6.73
CA ARG A 191 2.59 -14.57 5.36
C ARG A 191 3.91 -13.80 5.33
#